data_AF-A0A1V5GUV8-F1
#
_entry.id   AF-A0A1V5GUV8-F1
#
_cell.length_a   1.000
_cell.length_b   1.000
_cell.length_c   1.000
_cell.angle_alpha   90.00
_cell.angle_beta   90.00
_cell.angle_gamma   90.00
#
_symmetry.space_group_name_H-M   'P 1'
#
loop_
_entity.id
_entity.type
_entity.pdbx_description
1 polymer ?
#
loop_
_entity_poly.entity_id
_entity_poly.type
_entity_poly.pdbx_seq_one_letter_code
_entity_poly.pdbx_strand_id
1 'polypeptide(L)'
;MRNALETWRSEERPEIGRKQFSKVILSGGGAHLAGLDASLARAFACPAEVLGAADGPGRPPEPRLLTAYGLALHGLGLSQAGISLSTQRVRVQRHRRARFPFLAAAAALLVIFAGLLEVSAYRNLTERQATVNRELEHLRNCNRIVPDLEASQQDIEFHQRVLIPFVEKGNHAQRFLRSVAKLQRAKERMLGESGHPEGWVIYVADERSFHAGKPKADGAGAGRGAGSGFDPFSGAATAGGGVTAAAGDPFPNRVVVTDLEPVRSMVAAVYTTHDAKEPYRLIKSLVAALNPPDPAATPPGKENPPADPDADLLAGVDLMPESESAGREDVFLPWVEYFKRHEPSDKPAGFRRFVLRLPFASVDIQEPPAAGGAPK
;
A
#
# COMPACT_ATOMS: atom_id res chain seq x y z
N MET A 1 66.15 -94.92 -6.04
CA MET A 1 65.58 -93.74 -6.72
C MET A 1 64.49 -94.09 -7.75
N ARG A 2 64.61 -95.17 -8.54
CA ARG A 2 63.55 -95.61 -9.47
C ARG A 2 62.17 -95.79 -8.81
N ASN A 3 62.12 -96.44 -7.64
CA ASN A 3 60.87 -96.64 -6.89
C ASN A 3 60.17 -95.32 -6.49
N ALA A 4 60.91 -94.28 -6.08
CA ALA A 4 60.30 -93.03 -5.63
C ALA A 4 59.61 -92.26 -6.78
N LEU A 5 60.16 -92.35 -7.99
CA LEU A 5 59.57 -91.75 -9.18
C LEU A 5 58.34 -92.53 -9.66
N GLU A 6 58.37 -93.86 -9.54
CA GLU A 6 57.21 -94.69 -9.84
C GLU A 6 56.07 -94.45 -8.84
N THR A 7 56.39 -94.31 -7.54
CA THR A 7 55.42 -93.91 -6.51
C THR A 7 54.84 -92.52 -6.80
N TRP A 8 55.67 -91.53 -7.08
CA TRP A 8 55.20 -90.18 -7.44
C TRP A 8 54.26 -90.20 -8.66
N ARG A 9 54.64 -90.92 -9.74
CA ARG A 9 53.79 -91.06 -10.93
C ARG A 9 52.45 -91.73 -10.65
N SER A 10 52.38 -92.59 -9.64
CA SER A 10 51.14 -93.28 -9.24
C SER A 10 50.20 -92.40 -8.40
N GLU A 11 50.74 -91.39 -7.69
CA GLU A 11 49.97 -90.45 -6.87
C GLU A 11 49.56 -89.18 -7.64
N GLU A 12 50.29 -88.82 -8.70
CA GLU A 12 50.03 -87.62 -9.49
C GLU A 12 48.83 -87.79 -10.45
N ARG A 13 48.29 -86.67 -10.94
CA ARG A 13 47.24 -86.67 -11.98
C ARG A 13 47.72 -87.44 -13.23
N PRO A 14 46.85 -88.26 -13.87
CA PRO A 14 47.24 -89.14 -14.98
C PRO A 14 47.78 -88.39 -16.22
N GLU A 15 47.40 -87.12 -16.37
CA GLU A 15 47.88 -86.22 -17.43
C GLU A 15 49.34 -85.78 -17.25
N ILE A 16 49.84 -85.76 -16.01
CA ILE A 16 51.19 -85.31 -15.65
C ILE A 16 52.09 -86.52 -15.41
N GLY A 17 51.59 -87.58 -14.76
CA GLY A 17 52.36 -88.78 -14.45
C GLY A 17 52.93 -89.52 -15.68
N ARG A 18 52.33 -89.31 -16.86
CA ARG A 18 52.80 -89.88 -18.15
C ARG A 18 53.83 -89.01 -18.88
N LYS A 19 54.05 -87.76 -18.46
CA LYS A 19 54.99 -86.84 -19.12
C LYS A 19 56.42 -87.10 -18.64
N GLN A 20 57.37 -86.94 -19.56
CA GLN A 20 58.79 -86.96 -19.23
C GLN A 20 59.22 -85.61 -18.65
N PHE A 21 60.13 -85.63 -17.69
CA PHE A 21 60.70 -84.40 -17.13
C PHE A 21 61.63 -83.76 -18.16
N SER A 22 61.40 -82.49 -18.49
CA SER A 22 62.26 -81.74 -19.40
C SER A 22 63.56 -81.29 -18.72
N LYS A 23 63.50 -81.02 -17.42
CA LYS A 23 64.61 -80.47 -16.64
C LYS A 23 64.40 -80.69 -15.14
N VAL A 24 65.47 -80.95 -14.41
CA VAL A 24 65.49 -81.02 -12.95
C VAL A 24 66.16 -79.76 -12.41
N ILE A 25 65.49 -79.08 -11.49
CA ILE A 25 66.01 -77.88 -10.84
C ILE A 25 66.36 -78.22 -9.39
N LEU A 26 67.62 -78.00 -9.03
CA LEU A 26 68.13 -78.22 -7.69
C LEU A 26 68.12 -76.90 -6.91
N SER A 27 67.55 -76.95 -5.70
CA SER A 27 67.47 -75.82 -4.79
C SER A 27 67.80 -76.24 -3.35
N GLY A 28 68.15 -75.28 -2.49
CA GLY A 28 68.47 -75.51 -1.08
C GLY A 28 69.95 -75.81 -0.81
N GLY A 29 70.30 -76.03 0.45
CA GLY A 29 71.70 -76.23 0.87
C GLY A 29 72.37 -77.50 0.34
N GLY A 30 71.58 -78.55 0.08
CA GLY A 30 72.08 -79.83 -0.47
C GLY A 30 72.41 -79.79 -1.96
N ALA A 31 71.98 -78.74 -2.68
CA ALA A 31 72.27 -78.60 -4.12
C ALA A 31 73.77 -78.36 -4.42
N HIS A 32 74.59 -78.07 -3.41
CA HIS A 32 76.04 -77.94 -3.52
C HIS A 32 76.82 -79.25 -3.40
N LEU A 33 76.15 -80.39 -3.17
CA LEU A 33 76.81 -81.69 -3.08
C LEU A 33 77.44 -82.03 -4.44
N ALA A 34 78.77 -82.16 -4.47
CA ALA A 34 79.51 -82.46 -5.68
C ALA A 34 79.03 -83.78 -6.32
N GLY A 35 78.67 -83.74 -7.60
CA GLY A 35 78.20 -84.90 -8.36
C GLY A 35 76.73 -85.27 -8.17
N LEU A 36 75.96 -84.52 -7.37
CA LEU A 36 74.53 -84.72 -7.21
C LEU A 36 73.76 -84.42 -8.50
N ASP A 37 74.11 -83.33 -9.17
CA ASP A 37 73.62 -82.94 -10.50
C ASP A 37 73.85 -84.03 -11.55
N ALA A 38 75.07 -84.57 -11.64
CA ALA A 38 75.43 -85.64 -12.57
C ALA A 38 74.79 -87.00 -12.21
N SER A 39 74.55 -87.25 -10.92
CA SER A 39 73.83 -88.45 -10.46
C SER A 39 72.35 -88.38 -10.83
N LEU A 40 71.71 -87.23 -10.59
CA LEU A 40 70.30 -87.02 -10.91
C LEU A 40 70.07 -86.93 -12.42
N ALA A 41 70.96 -86.28 -13.18
CA ALA A 41 70.86 -86.24 -14.63
C ALA A 41 70.92 -87.65 -15.25
N ARG A 42 71.76 -88.54 -14.72
CA ARG A 42 71.82 -89.95 -15.13
C ARG A 42 70.59 -90.75 -14.67
N ALA A 43 70.09 -90.51 -13.47
CA ALA A 43 68.96 -91.25 -12.92
C ALA A 43 67.63 -90.92 -13.63
N PHE A 44 67.44 -89.65 -14.02
CA PHE A 44 66.20 -89.15 -14.63
C PHE A 44 66.30 -88.93 -16.14
N ALA A 45 67.48 -89.13 -16.74
CA ALA A 45 67.75 -88.93 -18.17
C ALA A 45 67.37 -87.54 -18.68
N CYS A 46 67.51 -86.51 -17.84
CA CYS A 46 67.17 -85.12 -18.13
C CYS A 46 68.23 -84.16 -17.56
N PRO A 47 68.42 -82.96 -18.13
CA PRO A 47 69.39 -81.99 -17.61
C PRO A 47 69.02 -81.56 -16.18
N ALA A 48 70.02 -81.56 -15.29
CA ALA A 48 69.90 -81.06 -13.93
C ALA A 48 70.66 -79.73 -13.80
N GLU A 49 70.00 -78.66 -13.34
CA GLU A 49 70.61 -77.35 -13.12
C GLU A 49 70.34 -76.85 -11.70
N VAL A 50 71.30 -76.11 -11.15
CA VAL A 50 71.18 -75.49 -9.83
C VAL A 50 70.57 -74.10 -9.99
N LEU A 51 69.42 -73.86 -9.35
CA LEU A 51 68.78 -72.55 -9.31
C LEU A 51 69.03 -71.89 -7.96
N GLY A 52 69.48 -70.65 -7.99
CA GLY A 52 69.77 -69.87 -6.80
C GLY A 52 69.65 -68.38 -7.05
N ALA A 53 69.63 -67.59 -5.97
CA ALA A 53 69.73 -66.15 -6.09
C ALA A 53 71.14 -65.79 -6.60
N ALA A 54 71.21 -64.92 -7.61
CA ALA A 54 72.48 -64.45 -8.15
C ALA A 54 72.79 -63.08 -7.55
N ASP A 55 73.88 -62.98 -6.78
CA ASP A 55 74.36 -61.73 -6.19
C ASP A 55 75.20 -60.88 -7.17
N GLY A 56 74.83 -60.87 -8.46
CA GLY A 56 75.49 -60.10 -9.52
C GLY A 56 76.13 -60.95 -10.64
N PRO A 57 76.63 -60.29 -11.71
CA PRO A 57 77.19 -60.98 -12.88
C PRO A 57 78.50 -61.70 -12.53
N GLY A 58 78.58 -63.00 -12.81
CA GLY A 58 79.79 -63.82 -12.66
C GLY A 58 79.95 -64.56 -11.34
N ARG A 59 79.02 -64.42 -10.39
CA ARG A 59 79.03 -65.19 -9.14
C ARG A 59 78.17 -66.46 -9.29
N PRO A 60 78.61 -67.63 -8.79
CA PRO A 60 77.78 -68.83 -8.84
C PRO A 60 76.46 -68.60 -8.08
N PRO A 61 75.32 -69.06 -8.61
CA PRO A 61 74.02 -68.88 -7.97
C PRO A 61 74.00 -69.55 -6.59
N GLU A 62 73.40 -68.88 -5.60
CA GLU A 62 73.25 -69.41 -4.25
C GLU A 62 71.88 -70.12 -4.07
N PRO A 63 71.81 -71.45 -4.17
CA PRO A 63 70.55 -72.21 -4.06
C PRO A 63 69.94 -72.17 -2.65
N ARG A 64 70.74 -71.80 -1.63
CA ARG A 64 70.29 -71.67 -0.23
C ARG A 64 69.30 -70.53 -0.04
N LEU A 65 69.49 -69.44 -0.78
CA LEU A 65 68.72 -68.20 -0.59
C LEU A 65 67.45 -68.15 -1.45
N LEU A 66 67.22 -69.16 -2.29
CA LEU A 66 66.10 -69.17 -3.24
C LEU A 66 64.73 -69.02 -2.55
N THR A 67 64.54 -69.68 -1.40
CA THR A 67 63.29 -69.61 -0.64
C THR A 67 63.08 -68.25 0.02
N ALA A 68 64.13 -67.68 0.63
CA ALA A 68 64.09 -66.35 1.23
C ALA A 68 63.85 -65.26 0.17
N TYR A 69 64.50 -65.39 -0.99
CA TYR A 69 64.31 -64.50 -2.13
C TYR A 69 62.87 -64.58 -2.69
N GLY A 70 62.32 -65.80 -2.82
CA GLY A 70 60.92 -66.00 -3.19
C GLY A 70 59.93 -65.37 -2.20
N LEU A 71 60.20 -65.48 -0.90
CA LEU A 71 59.39 -64.83 0.14
C LEU A 71 59.51 -63.30 0.12
N ALA A 72 60.69 -62.76 -0.19
CA ALA A 72 60.91 -61.33 -0.35
C ALA A 72 60.13 -60.78 -1.57
N LEU A 73 60.21 -61.46 -2.72
CA LEU A 73 59.43 -61.11 -3.90
C LEU A 73 57.92 -61.19 -3.65
N HIS A 74 57.49 -62.19 -2.87
CA HIS A 74 56.10 -62.30 -2.42
C HIS A 74 55.70 -61.15 -1.49
N GLY A 75 56.56 -60.76 -0.55
CA GLY A 75 56.35 -59.62 0.35
C GLY A 75 56.29 -58.26 -0.37
N LEU A 76 56.99 -58.13 -1.50
CA LEU A 76 56.94 -56.96 -2.39
C LEU A 76 55.74 -56.97 -3.35
N GLY A 77 54.93 -58.03 -3.36
CA GLY A 77 53.76 -58.14 -4.22
C GLY A 77 54.09 -58.43 -5.69
N LEU A 78 55.31 -58.86 -5.99
CA LEU A 78 55.78 -59.17 -7.35
C LEU A 78 55.55 -60.64 -7.75
N SER A 79 55.03 -61.47 -6.84
CA SER A 79 54.68 -62.86 -7.13
C SER A 79 53.35 -62.97 -7.87
N GLN A 80 53.28 -63.80 -8.92
CA GLN A 80 52.05 -64.05 -9.69
C GLN A 80 50.93 -64.73 -8.86
N ALA A 81 51.28 -65.50 -7.83
CA ALA A 81 50.34 -66.16 -6.93
C ALA A 81 50.49 -65.65 -5.49
N GLY A 82 49.50 -64.90 -5.02
CA GLY A 82 49.46 -64.29 -3.70
C GLY A 82 48.90 -65.23 -2.62
N ILE A 83 49.70 -66.17 -2.08
CA ILE A 83 49.24 -67.04 -0.99
C ILE A 83 49.62 -66.44 0.37
N SER A 84 48.63 -65.98 1.13
CA SER A 84 48.85 -65.55 2.53
C SER A 84 48.19 -66.53 3.49
N LEU A 85 48.95 -66.98 4.49
CA LEU A 85 48.47 -67.81 5.61
C LEU A 85 48.09 -66.96 6.83
N SER A 86 48.17 -65.62 6.72
CA SER A 86 47.75 -64.73 7.80
C SER A 86 46.26 -64.90 8.10
N THR A 87 45.92 -64.96 9.38
CA THR A 87 44.53 -65.01 9.83
C THR A 87 43.78 -63.75 9.39
N GLN A 88 42.49 -63.89 9.13
CA GLN A 88 41.62 -62.79 8.69
C GLN A 88 41.70 -61.57 9.61
N ARG A 89 41.85 -61.79 10.93
CA ARG A 89 41.97 -60.71 11.92
C ARG A 89 43.19 -59.83 11.69
N VAL A 90 44.35 -60.42 11.40
CA VAL A 90 45.60 -59.69 11.15
C VAL A 90 45.52 -58.87 9.87
N ARG A 91 44.87 -59.42 8.83
CA ARG A 91 44.65 -58.68 7.57
C ARG A 91 43.77 -57.46 7.78
N VAL A 92 42.66 -57.63 8.50
CA VAL A 92 41.74 -56.52 8.81
C VAL A 92 42.44 -55.45 9.65
N GLN A 93 43.26 -55.84 10.64
CA GLN A 93 44.03 -54.87 11.44
C GLN A 93 45.07 -54.12 10.62
N ARG A 94 45.82 -54.80 9.74
CA ARG A 94 46.78 -54.14 8.83
C ARG A 94 46.05 -53.16 7.89
N HIS A 95 44.89 -53.54 7.37
CA HIS A 95 44.08 -52.71 6.50
C HIS A 95 43.53 -51.47 7.22
N ARG A 96 43.06 -51.65 8.47
CA ARG A 96 42.61 -50.53 9.33
C ARG A 96 43.73 -49.56 9.65
N ARG A 97 44.93 -50.06 10.00
CA ARG A 97 46.10 -49.20 10.26
C ARG A 97 46.53 -48.41 9.02
N ALA A 98 46.55 -49.05 7.86
CA ALA A 98 46.88 -48.37 6.60
C ALA A 98 45.86 -47.28 6.22
N ARG A 99 44.57 -47.48 6.56
CA ARG A 99 43.48 -46.56 6.21
C ARG A 99 43.12 -45.52 7.27
N PHE A 100 43.59 -45.68 8.51
CA PHE A 100 43.35 -44.77 9.61
C PHE A 100 43.67 -43.29 9.30
N PRO A 101 44.81 -42.92 8.67
CA PRO A 101 45.09 -41.50 8.38
C PRO A 101 44.07 -40.88 7.43
N PHE A 102 43.56 -41.65 6.45
CA PHE A 102 42.52 -41.17 5.54
C PHE A 102 41.18 -40.97 6.25
N LEU A 103 40.85 -41.84 7.21
CA LEU A 103 39.65 -41.70 8.03
C LEU A 103 39.74 -40.50 8.98
N ALA A 104 40.90 -40.27 9.58
CA ALA A 104 41.15 -39.09 10.40
C ALA A 104 41.06 -37.79 9.58
N ALA A 105 41.64 -37.77 8.37
CA ALA A 105 41.53 -36.63 7.45
C ALA A 105 40.07 -36.37 7.03
N ALA A 106 39.30 -37.41 6.72
CA ALA A 106 37.88 -37.27 6.38
C ALA A 106 37.05 -36.73 7.56
N ALA A 107 37.31 -37.20 8.78
CA ALA A 107 36.66 -36.70 9.98
C ALA A 107 37.01 -35.22 10.24
N ALA A 108 38.28 -34.84 10.09
CA ALA A 108 38.71 -33.44 10.22
C ALA A 108 38.03 -32.54 9.18
N LEU A 109 37.95 -32.98 7.91
CA LEU A 109 37.24 -32.25 6.87
C LEU A 109 35.75 -32.08 7.19
N LEU A 110 35.09 -33.12 7.72
CA LEU A 110 33.70 -33.03 8.14
C LEU A 110 33.49 -32.00 9.25
N VAL A 111 34.37 -31.98 10.26
CA VAL A 111 34.31 -31.01 11.36
C VAL A 111 34.53 -29.59 10.85
N ILE A 112 35.51 -29.37 9.98
CA ILE A 112 35.76 -28.06 9.37
C ILE A 112 34.55 -27.62 8.53
N PHE A 113 33.97 -28.52 7.74
CA PHE A 113 32.81 -28.23 6.92
C PHE A 113 31.58 -27.89 7.77
N ALA A 114 31.32 -28.63 8.85
CA ALA A 114 30.26 -28.32 9.80
C ALA A 114 30.46 -26.94 10.44
N GLY A 115 31.68 -26.63 10.90
CA GLY A 115 32.00 -25.31 11.46
C GLY A 115 31.81 -24.17 10.46
N LEU A 116 32.19 -24.36 9.19
CA LEU A 116 31.96 -23.36 8.14
C LEU A 116 30.47 -23.15 7.87
N LEU A 117 29.66 -24.21 7.89
CA LEU A 117 28.21 -24.10 7.74
C LEU A 117 27.58 -23.33 8.91
N GLU A 118 27.96 -23.64 10.15
CA GLU A 118 27.47 -22.91 11.33
C GLU A 118 27.85 -21.43 11.28
N VAL A 119 29.09 -21.10 10.92
CA VAL A 119 29.53 -19.71 10.75
C VAL A 119 28.73 -19.02 9.65
N SER A 120 28.50 -19.70 8.51
CA SER A 120 27.70 -19.13 7.42
C SER A 120 26.24 -18.88 7.83
N ALA A 121 25.64 -19.81 8.57
CA ALA A 121 24.28 -19.69 9.08
C ALA A 121 24.18 -18.56 10.12
N TYR A 122 25.15 -18.46 11.01
CA TYR A 122 25.25 -17.38 11.99
C TYR A 122 25.30 -16.01 11.30
N ARG A 123 26.16 -15.86 10.28
CA ARG A 123 26.25 -14.60 9.51
C ARG A 123 24.91 -14.25 8.85
N ASN A 124 24.28 -15.21 8.18
CA ASN A 124 22.97 -14.99 7.54
C ASN A 124 21.88 -14.61 8.57
N LEU A 125 21.86 -15.25 9.75
CA LEU A 125 20.94 -14.89 10.83
C LEU A 125 21.19 -13.47 11.34
N THR A 126 22.45 -13.08 11.52
CA THR A 126 22.78 -11.72 11.97
C THR A 126 22.38 -10.65 10.95
N GLU A 127 22.54 -10.91 9.65
CA GLU A 127 22.10 -10.00 8.58
C GLU A 127 20.57 -9.86 8.56
N ARG A 128 19.84 -10.98 8.65
CA ARG A 128 18.38 -10.96 8.73
C ARG A 128 17.88 -10.20 9.95
N GLN A 129 18.53 -10.39 11.09
CA GLN A 129 18.17 -9.70 12.33
C GLN A 129 18.42 -8.20 12.23
N ALA A 130 19.49 -7.76 11.55
CA ALA A 130 19.73 -6.35 11.28
C ALA A 130 18.64 -5.74 10.38
N THR A 131 18.18 -6.43 9.35
CA THR A 131 17.09 -5.95 8.49
C THR A 131 15.78 -5.81 9.26
N VAL A 132 15.39 -6.82 10.03
CA VAL A 132 14.17 -6.78 10.85
C VAL A 132 14.22 -5.66 11.88
N ASN A 133 15.38 -5.43 12.51
CA ASN A 133 15.56 -4.32 13.45
C ASN A 133 15.38 -2.95 12.78
N ARG A 134 15.88 -2.76 11.55
CA ARG A 134 15.67 -1.53 10.78
C ARG A 134 14.19 -1.30 10.46
N GLU A 135 13.46 -2.35 10.08
CA GLU A 135 12.01 -2.26 9.85
C GLU A 135 11.26 -1.93 11.13
N LEU A 136 11.62 -2.55 12.26
CA LEU A 136 11.05 -2.23 13.57
C LEU A 136 11.34 -0.78 13.99
N GLU A 137 12.55 -0.28 13.76
CA GLU A 137 12.90 1.12 14.01
C GLU A 137 12.08 2.06 13.13
N HIS A 138 11.90 1.73 11.84
CA HIS A 138 11.07 2.51 10.94
C HIS A 138 9.60 2.55 11.40
N LEU A 139 9.04 1.39 11.76
CA LEU A 139 7.68 1.30 12.30
C LEU A 139 7.53 2.06 13.62
N ARG A 140 8.53 2.01 14.51
CA ARG A 140 8.53 2.81 15.75
C ARG A 140 8.56 4.31 15.45
N ASN A 141 9.33 4.74 14.46
CA ASN A 141 9.36 6.14 14.05
C ASN A 141 8.02 6.58 13.47
N CYS A 142 7.38 5.77 12.63
CA CYS A 142 6.02 6.05 12.15
C CYS A 142 5.02 6.13 13.30
N ASN A 143 5.05 5.16 14.22
CA ASN A 143 4.15 5.12 15.38
C ASN A 143 4.35 6.32 16.32
N ARG A 144 5.57 6.88 16.36
CA ARG A 144 5.86 8.12 17.10
C ARG A 144 5.22 9.36 16.47
N ILE A 145 5.07 9.40 15.14
CA ILE A 145 4.51 10.55 14.42
C ILE A 145 2.97 10.56 14.46
N VAL A 146 2.34 9.39 14.59
CA VAL A 146 0.87 9.25 14.70
C VAL A 146 0.26 10.18 15.76
N PRO A 147 0.72 10.21 17.04
CA PRO A 147 0.14 11.10 18.04
C PRO A 147 0.32 12.59 17.70
N ASP A 148 1.43 12.97 17.06
CA ASP A 148 1.65 14.37 16.64
C ASP A 148 0.68 14.76 15.51
N LEU A 149 0.42 13.83 14.57
CA LEU A 149 -0.59 14.00 13.53
C LEU A 149 -1.99 14.12 14.13
N GLU A 150 -2.36 13.24 15.05
CA GLU A 150 -3.65 13.28 15.74
C GLU A 150 -3.83 14.60 16.52
N ALA A 151 -2.79 15.07 17.22
CA ALA A 151 -2.81 16.37 17.89
C ALA A 151 -3.01 17.52 16.89
N SER A 152 -2.27 17.51 15.77
CA SER A 152 -2.42 18.55 14.74
C SER A 152 -3.81 18.57 14.09
N GLN A 153 -4.42 17.39 13.90
CA GLN A 153 -5.79 17.29 13.39
C GLN A 153 -6.80 17.85 14.39
N GLN A 154 -6.64 17.52 15.68
CA GLN A 154 -7.48 18.08 16.74
C GLN A 154 -7.34 19.60 16.84
N ASP A 155 -6.12 20.15 16.69
CA ASP A 155 -5.88 21.59 16.68
C ASP A 155 -6.54 22.27 15.47
N ILE A 156 -6.42 21.68 14.27
CA ILE A 156 -7.09 22.18 13.06
C ILE A 156 -8.61 22.18 13.26
N GLU A 157 -9.19 21.09 13.75
CA GLU A 157 -10.61 21.00 14.02
C GLU A 157 -11.05 22.04 15.06
N PHE A 158 -10.25 22.23 16.12
CA PHE A 158 -10.52 23.25 17.14
C PHE A 158 -10.52 24.65 16.52
N HIS A 159 -9.49 25.00 15.74
CA HIS A 159 -9.39 26.29 15.08
C HIS A 159 -10.51 26.51 14.06
N GLN A 160 -10.88 25.49 13.29
CA GLN A 160 -12.03 25.54 12.39
C GLN A 160 -13.33 25.79 13.16
N ARG A 161 -13.56 25.07 14.26
CA ARG A 161 -14.74 25.28 15.11
C ARG A 161 -14.77 26.70 15.70
N VAL A 162 -13.62 27.27 16.02
CA VAL A 162 -13.58 28.65 16.55
C VAL A 162 -13.78 29.68 15.43
N LEU A 163 -13.10 29.55 14.29
CA LEU A 163 -13.00 30.60 13.27
C LEU A 163 -14.18 30.63 12.28
N ILE A 164 -14.70 29.47 11.88
CA ILE A 164 -15.80 29.37 10.89
C ILE A 164 -16.99 30.26 11.25
N PRO A 165 -17.52 30.25 12.49
CA PRO A 165 -18.63 31.11 12.87
C PRO A 165 -18.33 32.61 12.75
N PHE A 166 -17.09 33.02 13.04
CA PHE A 166 -16.69 34.42 12.95
C PHE A 166 -16.59 34.89 11.50
N VAL A 167 -16.02 34.06 10.63
CA VAL A 167 -15.90 34.37 9.20
C VAL A 167 -17.29 34.43 8.56
N GLU A 168 -18.15 33.43 8.81
CA GLU A 168 -19.52 33.42 8.26
C GLU A 168 -20.33 34.61 8.77
N LYS A 169 -20.42 34.82 10.09
CA LYS A 169 -21.22 35.93 10.63
C LYS A 169 -20.63 37.30 10.29
N GLY A 170 -19.30 37.43 10.27
CA GLY A 170 -18.60 38.66 9.94
C GLY A 170 -18.81 39.07 8.49
N ASN A 171 -18.66 38.13 7.55
CA ASN A 171 -18.81 38.41 6.13
C ASN A 171 -20.28 38.46 5.68
N HIS A 172 -21.19 37.82 6.40
CA HIS A 172 -22.61 37.80 6.05
C HIS A 172 -23.21 39.20 5.91
N ALA A 173 -22.97 40.10 6.87
CA ALA A 173 -23.48 41.46 6.82
C ALA A 173 -22.94 42.23 5.60
N GLN A 174 -21.66 42.08 5.29
CA GLN A 174 -21.03 42.72 4.13
C GLN A 174 -21.56 42.15 2.82
N ARG A 175 -21.72 40.82 2.70
CA ARG A 175 -22.30 40.15 1.53
C ARG A 175 -23.75 40.59 1.31
N PHE A 176 -24.55 40.68 2.37
CA PHE A 176 -25.91 41.19 2.32
C PHE A 176 -25.94 42.63 1.80
N LEU A 177 -25.15 43.54 2.37
CA LEU A 177 -25.12 44.94 1.91
C LEU A 177 -24.68 45.07 0.45
N ARG A 178 -23.65 44.32 0.02
CA ARG A 178 -23.18 44.33 -1.36
C ARG A 178 -24.22 43.79 -2.34
N SER A 179 -24.93 42.73 -1.99
CA SER A 179 -26.01 42.19 -2.83
C SER A 179 -27.20 43.14 -2.93
N VAL A 180 -27.57 43.84 -1.85
CA VAL A 180 -28.58 44.90 -1.87
C VAL A 180 -28.14 46.07 -2.77
N ALA A 181 -26.87 46.49 -2.67
CA ALA A 181 -26.33 47.54 -3.54
C ALA A 181 -26.33 47.11 -5.01
N LYS A 182 -25.99 45.85 -5.31
CA LYS A 182 -26.05 45.30 -6.68
C LYS A 182 -27.49 45.20 -7.20
N LEU A 183 -28.45 44.78 -6.36
CA LEU A 183 -29.88 44.82 -6.68
C LEU A 183 -30.38 46.24 -6.94
N GLN A 184 -29.92 47.23 -6.18
CA GLN A 184 -30.27 48.64 -6.38
C GLN A 184 -29.75 49.16 -7.73
N ARG A 185 -28.49 48.88 -8.09
CA ARG A 185 -27.94 49.23 -9.42
C ARG A 185 -28.69 48.51 -10.54
N ALA A 186 -29.01 47.22 -10.36
CA ALA A 186 -29.74 46.46 -11.36
C ALA A 186 -31.19 46.96 -11.53
N LYS A 187 -31.82 47.46 -10.45
CA LYS A 187 -33.13 48.11 -10.49
C LYS A 187 -33.14 49.36 -11.36
N GLU A 188 -32.01 50.06 -11.53
CA GLU A 188 -31.92 51.22 -12.43
C GLU A 188 -32.28 50.87 -13.88
N ARG A 189 -32.08 49.61 -14.29
CA ARG A 189 -32.50 49.10 -15.62
C ARG A 189 -33.98 48.76 -15.74
N MET A 190 -34.73 48.81 -14.64
CA MET A 190 -36.18 48.66 -14.59
C MET A 190 -36.90 50.02 -14.43
N LEU A 191 -36.22 51.14 -14.67
CA LEU A 191 -36.90 52.42 -14.87
C LEU A 191 -37.44 52.51 -16.30
N GLY A 192 -38.71 52.87 -16.43
CA GLY A 192 -39.34 53.14 -17.72
C GLY A 192 -38.85 54.44 -18.34
N GLU A 193 -39.21 54.69 -19.61
CA GLU A 193 -38.86 55.89 -20.36
C GLU A 193 -39.34 57.20 -19.70
N SER A 194 -40.35 57.10 -18.84
CA SER A 194 -40.92 58.19 -18.04
C SER A 194 -40.17 58.48 -16.73
N GLY A 195 -39.12 57.72 -16.41
CA GLY A 195 -38.40 57.81 -15.13
C GLY A 195 -39.17 57.24 -13.94
N HIS A 196 -40.33 56.60 -14.17
CA HIS A 196 -41.05 55.87 -13.13
C HIS A 196 -40.54 54.43 -13.00
N PRO A 197 -40.44 53.88 -11.78
CA PRO A 197 -40.03 52.50 -11.57
C PRO A 197 -41.11 51.54 -12.09
N GLU A 198 -40.78 50.77 -13.13
CA GLU A 198 -41.62 49.68 -13.65
C GLU A 198 -41.45 48.37 -12.85
N GLY A 199 -40.56 48.38 -11.85
CA GLY A 199 -40.36 47.26 -10.94
C GLY A 199 -39.91 47.66 -9.53
N TRP A 200 -40.30 46.84 -8.56
CA TRP A 200 -40.08 47.05 -7.13
C TRP A 200 -39.53 45.79 -6.50
N VAL A 201 -38.41 45.90 -5.77
CA VAL A 201 -37.93 44.84 -4.89
C VAL A 201 -38.57 45.07 -3.53
N ILE A 202 -39.37 44.11 -3.07
CA ILE A 202 -40.19 44.24 -1.85
C ILE A 202 -39.63 43.46 -0.66
N TYR A 203 -38.78 42.48 -0.92
CA TYR A 203 -38.21 41.62 0.10
C TYR A 203 -36.83 41.13 -0.33
N VAL A 204 -35.89 41.12 0.60
CA VAL A 204 -34.55 40.57 0.43
C VAL A 204 -34.17 39.89 1.74
N ALA A 205 -33.82 38.61 1.67
CA ALA A 205 -33.28 37.86 2.80
C ALA A 205 -32.34 36.75 2.34
N ASP A 206 -31.63 36.14 3.28
CA ASP A 206 -30.98 34.86 3.05
C ASP A 206 -32.01 33.75 2.78
N GLU A 207 -31.59 32.73 2.02
CA GLU A 207 -32.44 31.59 1.68
C GLU A 207 -33.01 30.90 2.93
N ARG A 208 -32.20 30.78 4.00
CA ARG A 208 -32.63 30.18 5.27
C ARG A 208 -33.74 30.99 5.95
N SER A 209 -33.61 32.32 6.09
CA SER A 209 -34.69 33.14 6.66
C SER A 209 -35.94 33.17 5.77
N PHE A 210 -35.79 33.08 4.46
CA PHE A 210 -36.93 32.95 3.55
C PHE A 210 -37.71 31.64 3.79
N HIS A 211 -37.01 30.52 4.00
CA HIS A 211 -37.65 29.24 4.32
C HIS A 211 -38.14 29.15 5.77
N ALA A 212 -37.43 29.74 6.74
CA ALA A 212 -37.81 29.71 8.15
C ALA A 212 -39.11 30.48 8.44
N GLY A 213 -39.41 31.53 7.67
CA GLY A 213 -40.68 32.26 7.78
C GLY A 213 -41.88 31.57 7.13
N LYS A 214 -41.72 30.39 6.52
CA LYS A 214 -42.86 29.63 6.02
C LYS A 214 -43.66 29.08 7.20
N PRO A 215 -45.01 29.22 7.22
CA PRO A 215 -45.82 28.57 8.24
C PRO A 215 -45.54 27.07 8.16
N LYS A 216 -45.04 26.50 9.26
CA LYS A 216 -44.89 25.04 9.38
C LYS A 216 -46.29 24.45 9.18
N ALA A 217 -46.45 23.63 8.14
CA ALA A 217 -47.67 22.85 7.99
C ALA A 217 -47.81 21.99 9.25
N ASP A 218 -48.87 22.22 10.02
CA ASP A 218 -49.21 21.42 11.19
C ASP A 218 -49.51 19.99 10.72
N GLY A 219 -48.48 19.14 10.69
CA GLY A 219 -48.63 17.76 10.23
C GLY A 219 -47.31 17.13 9.79
N ALA A 220 -46.44 16.84 10.76
CA ALA A 220 -45.65 15.60 10.88
C ALA A 220 -44.27 15.86 11.52
N GLY A 221 -44.05 15.20 12.67
CA GLY A 221 -42.71 14.88 13.15
C GLY A 221 -42.02 15.96 13.97
N ALA A 222 -42.02 15.76 15.29
CA ALA A 222 -41.13 16.45 16.21
C ALA A 222 -39.67 16.16 15.85
N GLY A 223 -39.06 17.06 15.07
CA GLY A 223 -37.62 17.23 14.92
C GLY A 223 -37.24 18.59 15.50
N ARG A 224 -36.48 18.57 16.60
CA ARG A 224 -35.92 19.75 17.26
C ARG A 224 -35.25 20.67 16.25
N GLY A 225 -35.73 21.91 16.21
CA GLY A 225 -35.13 23.03 15.49
C GLY A 225 -35.78 24.29 16.02
N ALA A 226 -35.26 24.79 17.15
CA ALA A 226 -35.69 26.05 17.73
C ALA A 226 -35.23 27.18 16.81
N GLY A 227 -36.14 27.64 15.96
CA GLY A 227 -35.97 28.86 15.18
C GLY A 227 -36.06 30.06 16.13
N SER A 228 -34.96 30.81 16.22
CA SER A 228 -34.95 32.16 16.78
C SER A 228 -35.69 33.07 15.81
N GLY A 229 -36.93 33.42 16.17
CA GLY A 229 -37.63 34.57 15.61
C GLY A 229 -37.02 35.85 16.17
N PHE A 230 -36.62 36.75 15.31
CA PHE A 230 -36.18 38.09 15.67
C PHE A 230 -37.42 38.98 15.80
N ASP A 231 -37.79 39.35 17.03
CA ASP A 231 -38.84 40.32 17.32
C ASP A 231 -38.19 41.64 17.80
N PRO A 232 -38.20 42.72 17.01
CA PRO A 232 -37.42 43.93 17.31
C PRO A 232 -38.09 44.88 18.33
N PHE A 233 -39.28 44.56 18.85
CA PHE A 233 -40.02 45.44 19.77
C PHE A 233 -40.87 44.66 20.79
N SER A 234 -40.27 44.11 21.85
CA SER A 234 -41.02 43.85 23.09
C SER A 234 -40.15 43.94 24.35
N GLY A 235 -40.09 45.14 24.93
CA GLY A 235 -39.70 45.32 26.33
C GLY A 235 -40.91 45.10 27.22
N ALA A 236 -40.97 43.97 27.93
CA ALA A 236 -41.88 43.80 29.06
C ALA A 236 -41.25 42.83 30.06
N ALA A 237 -40.76 43.40 31.16
CA ALA A 237 -40.37 42.66 32.35
C ALA A 237 -41.64 42.18 33.07
N THR A 238 -41.70 40.88 33.39
CA THR A 238 -42.54 40.37 34.48
C THR A 238 -41.81 39.25 35.19
N ALA A 239 -41.60 39.45 36.48
CA ALA A 239 -41.00 38.51 37.41
C ALA A 239 -42.06 37.60 38.05
N GLY A 240 -41.66 36.35 38.35
CA GLY A 240 -42.17 35.58 39.49
C GLY A 240 -43.08 34.39 39.18
N GLY A 241 -42.63 33.18 39.54
CA GLY A 241 -43.48 31.99 39.70
C GLY A 241 -42.80 30.69 39.24
N GLY A 242 -42.20 29.94 40.18
CA GLY A 242 -41.26 28.86 39.88
C GLY A 242 -41.84 27.45 39.66
N VAL A 243 -40.91 26.60 39.20
CA VAL A 243 -40.80 25.14 39.32
C VAL A 243 -41.42 24.27 38.22
N THR A 244 -40.65 24.04 37.16
CA THR A 244 -39.92 22.76 36.94
C THR A 244 -38.98 22.98 35.77
N ALA A 245 -37.72 23.33 36.07
CA ALA A 245 -36.68 23.46 35.07
C ALA A 245 -36.32 22.06 34.53
N ALA A 246 -37.00 21.62 33.47
CA ALA A 246 -36.27 20.95 32.41
C ALA A 246 -35.08 21.86 32.11
N ALA A 247 -33.86 21.32 32.18
CA ALA A 247 -32.64 22.09 31.93
C ALA A 247 -32.75 22.74 30.54
N GLY A 248 -33.29 23.96 30.51
CA GLY A 248 -33.25 24.83 29.36
C GLY A 248 -31.78 25.11 29.14
N ASP A 249 -31.33 24.91 27.91
CA ASP A 249 -29.97 25.24 27.51
C ASP A 249 -29.63 26.63 28.08
N PRO A 250 -28.51 26.79 28.82
CA PRO A 250 -28.17 28.04 29.51
C PRO A 250 -28.01 29.23 28.55
N PHE A 251 -28.04 28.98 27.24
CA PHE A 251 -27.94 29.94 26.17
C PHE A 251 -28.95 29.60 25.05
N PRO A 252 -30.18 30.13 25.10
CA PRO A 252 -31.21 29.85 24.07
C PRO A 252 -30.81 30.32 22.67
N ASN A 253 -29.81 31.20 22.56
CA ASN A 253 -29.23 31.70 21.30
C ASN A 253 -27.88 31.06 20.94
N ARG A 254 -27.49 29.96 21.58
CA ARG A 254 -26.24 29.26 21.26
C ARG A 254 -26.40 28.55 19.92
N VAL A 255 -25.70 29.07 18.92
CA VAL A 255 -25.54 28.39 17.63
C VAL A 255 -24.34 27.44 17.76
N VAL A 256 -24.59 26.14 17.62
CA VAL A 256 -23.51 25.14 17.60
C VAL A 256 -22.77 25.28 16.27
N VAL A 257 -21.44 25.19 16.31
CA VAL A 257 -20.59 25.44 15.14
C VAL A 257 -20.88 24.47 13.99
N THR A 258 -21.25 23.23 14.31
CA THR A 258 -21.64 22.21 13.34
C THR A 258 -22.96 22.50 12.62
N ASP A 259 -23.77 23.41 13.16
CA ASP A 259 -25.12 23.71 12.66
C ASP A 259 -25.15 25.03 11.85
N LEU A 260 -23.99 25.65 11.65
CA LEU A 260 -23.80 26.79 10.76
C LEU A 260 -23.66 26.28 9.33
N GLU A 261 -24.80 26.09 8.68
CA GLU A 261 -24.82 25.97 7.22
C GLU A 261 -24.34 27.28 6.59
N PRO A 262 -23.34 27.23 5.68
CA PRO A 262 -22.82 28.42 5.04
C PRO A 262 -23.89 29.09 4.17
N VAL A 263 -23.92 30.42 4.17
CA VAL A 263 -24.92 31.15 3.37
C VAL A 263 -24.51 31.13 1.90
N ARG A 264 -25.16 30.25 1.11
CA ARG A 264 -24.85 30.05 -0.30
C ARG A 264 -25.65 30.94 -1.24
N SER A 265 -26.86 31.35 -0.85
CA SER A 265 -27.70 32.19 -1.69
C SER A 265 -28.60 33.13 -0.89
N MET A 266 -29.05 34.17 -1.57
CA MET A 266 -30.07 35.09 -1.12
C MET A 266 -31.33 34.96 -1.97
N VAL A 267 -32.46 35.38 -1.41
CA VAL A 267 -33.76 35.40 -2.07
C VAL A 267 -34.25 36.83 -2.12
N ALA A 268 -34.65 37.28 -3.32
CA ALA A 268 -35.28 38.57 -3.53
C ALA A 268 -36.66 38.40 -4.14
N ALA A 269 -37.67 39.06 -3.57
CA ALA A 269 -39.01 39.13 -4.15
C ALA A 269 -39.20 40.46 -4.88
N VAL A 270 -39.70 40.37 -6.12
CA VAL A 270 -39.81 41.51 -7.04
C VAL A 270 -41.21 41.56 -7.62
N TYR A 271 -41.77 42.76 -7.74
CA TYR A 271 -42.91 43.07 -8.58
C TYR A 271 -42.44 43.77 -9.84
N THR A 272 -42.97 43.39 -11.00
CA THR A 272 -42.78 44.14 -12.26
C THR A 272 -44.12 44.49 -12.87
N THR A 273 -44.19 45.55 -13.65
CA THR A 273 -45.39 45.86 -14.44
C THR A 273 -45.71 44.69 -15.37
N HIS A 274 -47.01 44.46 -15.57
CA HIS A 274 -47.53 43.39 -16.40
C HIS A 274 -47.68 43.90 -17.83
N ASP A 275 -46.83 43.39 -18.73
CA ASP A 275 -47.01 43.53 -20.17
C ASP A 275 -47.61 42.23 -20.73
N ALA A 276 -48.77 42.34 -21.38
CA ALA A 276 -49.48 41.21 -21.97
C ALA A 276 -48.73 40.55 -23.14
N LYS A 277 -47.83 41.29 -23.82
CA LYS A 277 -47.05 40.77 -24.95
C LYS A 277 -45.76 40.09 -24.49
N GLU A 278 -45.08 40.65 -23.49
CA GLU A 278 -43.81 40.14 -22.98
C GLU A 278 -43.76 40.12 -21.44
N PRO A 279 -44.44 39.17 -20.78
CA PRO A 279 -44.64 39.21 -19.32
C PRO A 279 -43.37 38.96 -18.49
N TYR A 280 -42.25 38.60 -19.15
CA TYR A 280 -40.96 38.35 -18.51
C TYR A 280 -39.86 39.31 -18.98
N ARG A 281 -40.17 40.34 -19.77
CA ARG A 281 -39.15 41.24 -20.35
C ARG A 281 -38.30 41.92 -19.27
N LEU A 282 -38.97 42.56 -18.30
CA LEU A 282 -38.32 43.31 -17.22
C LEU A 282 -37.56 42.41 -16.25
N ILE A 283 -38.10 41.23 -15.96
CA ILE A 283 -37.42 40.29 -15.05
C ILE A 283 -36.20 39.65 -15.74
N LYS A 284 -36.25 39.40 -17.05
CA LYS A 284 -35.10 38.93 -17.83
C LYS A 284 -34.00 39.99 -17.92
N SER A 285 -34.35 41.26 -18.10
CA SER A 285 -33.35 42.34 -18.10
C SER A 285 -32.71 42.53 -16.73
N LEU A 286 -33.47 42.35 -15.64
CA LEU A 286 -32.95 42.35 -14.28
C LEU A 286 -32.01 41.16 -14.02
N VAL A 287 -32.40 39.94 -14.39
CA VAL A 287 -31.57 38.73 -14.25
C VAL A 287 -30.27 38.86 -15.04
N ALA A 288 -30.34 39.35 -16.29
CA ALA A 288 -29.16 39.61 -17.12
C ALA A 288 -28.25 40.71 -16.53
N ALA A 289 -28.78 41.62 -15.72
CA ALA A 289 -28.00 42.66 -15.04
C ALA A 289 -27.31 42.17 -13.77
N LEU A 290 -27.87 41.16 -13.11
CA LEU A 290 -27.34 40.62 -11.86
C LEU A 290 -26.28 39.55 -12.08
N ASN A 291 -26.39 38.82 -13.19
CA ASN A 291 -25.38 37.86 -13.62
C ASN A 291 -24.14 38.56 -14.20
N PRO A 292 -22.94 37.95 -14.06
CA PRO A 292 -21.74 38.47 -14.68
C PRO A 292 -21.93 38.52 -16.20
N PRO A 293 -21.35 39.53 -16.88
CA PRO A 293 -21.48 39.65 -18.32
C PRO A 293 -20.86 38.42 -19.01
N ASP A 294 -21.65 37.76 -19.86
CA ASP A 294 -21.20 36.59 -20.61
C ASP A 294 -20.15 37.03 -21.64
N PRO A 295 -18.89 36.55 -21.58
CA PRO A 295 -17.82 37.01 -22.47
C PRO A 295 -18.10 36.69 -23.95
N ALA A 296 -19.03 35.76 -24.24
CA ALA A 296 -19.45 35.39 -25.58
C ALA A 296 -20.62 36.24 -26.14
N ALA A 297 -21.33 37.00 -25.29
CA ALA A 297 -22.52 37.77 -25.69
C ALA A 297 -22.23 39.23 -26.02
N THR A 298 -21.00 39.71 -25.78
CA THR A 298 -20.59 41.09 -26.10
C THR A 298 -20.22 41.19 -27.58
N PRO A 299 -20.98 41.93 -28.42
CA PRO A 299 -20.60 42.15 -29.81
C PRO A 299 -19.27 42.92 -29.89
N PRO A 300 -18.37 42.57 -30.83
CA PRO A 300 -17.09 43.25 -30.97
C PRO A 300 -17.31 44.73 -31.26
N GLY A 301 -16.81 45.62 -30.38
CA GLY A 301 -16.83 47.08 -30.57
C GLY A 301 -17.72 47.90 -29.63
N LYS A 302 -18.42 47.30 -28.66
CA LYS A 302 -19.02 48.07 -27.55
C LYS A 302 -18.05 48.07 -26.36
N GLU A 303 -17.78 49.25 -25.81
CA GLU A 303 -17.02 49.41 -24.57
C GLU A 303 -17.65 48.54 -23.48
N ASN A 304 -16.82 47.80 -22.75
CA ASN A 304 -17.27 47.08 -21.57
C ASN A 304 -17.92 48.08 -20.62
N PRO A 305 -19.11 47.78 -20.05
CA PRO A 305 -19.68 48.60 -19.01
C PRO A 305 -18.64 48.82 -17.89
N PRO A 306 -18.68 49.96 -17.19
CA PRO A 306 -17.71 50.29 -16.15
C PRO A 306 -17.53 49.09 -15.22
N ALA A 307 -16.27 48.73 -14.94
CA ALA A 307 -15.91 47.57 -14.14
C ALA A 307 -16.68 47.61 -12.82
N ASP A 308 -17.75 46.81 -12.72
CA ASP A 308 -18.53 46.72 -11.50
C ASP A 308 -17.64 46.03 -10.46
N PRO A 309 -17.26 46.69 -9.36
CA PRO A 309 -16.37 46.11 -8.36
C PRO A 309 -16.94 44.84 -7.71
N ASP A 310 -18.24 44.59 -7.89
CA ASP A 310 -18.96 43.41 -7.39
C ASP A 310 -19.51 42.52 -8.52
N ALA A 311 -18.92 42.58 -9.73
CA ALA A 311 -19.31 41.76 -10.88
C ALA A 311 -19.35 40.27 -10.52
N ASP A 312 -18.33 39.80 -9.81
CA ASP A 312 -18.16 38.40 -9.39
C ASP A 312 -18.89 38.05 -8.09
N LEU A 313 -19.74 38.92 -7.54
CA LEU A 313 -20.43 38.64 -6.27
C LEU A 313 -21.51 37.55 -6.41
N LEU A 314 -22.25 37.56 -7.52
CA LEU A 314 -23.39 36.69 -7.78
C LEU A 314 -23.16 35.93 -9.08
N ALA A 315 -23.54 34.66 -9.13
CA ALA A 315 -23.46 33.84 -10.33
C ALA A 315 -24.65 32.88 -10.41
N GLY A 316 -25.26 32.75 -11.59
CA GLY A 316 -26.40 31.84 -11.80
C GLY A 316 -27.71 32.35 -11.18
N VAL A 317 -27.90 33.67 -11.14
CA VAL A 317 -29.17 34.29 -10.74
C VAL A 317 -30.27 33.85 -11.69
N ASP A 318 -31.35 33.31 -11.14
CA ASP A 318 -32.52 32.90 -11.92
C ASP A 318 -33.82 33.00 -11.09
N LEU A 319 -34.95 32.87 -11.76
CA LEU A 319 -36.26 32.73 -11.17
C LEU A 319 -36.36 31.45 -10.35
N MET A 320 -36.80 31.60 -9.10
CA MET A 320 -37.05 30.46 -8.24
C MET A 320 -38.34 29.74 -8.68
N PRO A 321 -38.35 28.40 -8.78
CA PRO A 321 -39.53 27.67 -9.21
C PRO A 321 -40.70 27.86 -8.23
N GLU A 322 -41.92 27.84 -8.76
CA GLU A 322 -43.13 28.13 -7.96
C GLU A 322 -43.28 27.19 -6.76
N SER A 323 -42.86 25.92 -6.91
CA SER A 323 -42.83 24.92 -5.83
C SER A 323 -41.97 25.32 -4.63
N GLU A 324 -40.82 25.96 -4.88
CA GLU A 324 -39.91 26.42 -3.82
C GLU A 324 -40.35 27.77 -3.25
N SER A 325 -41.04 28.59 -4.03
CA SER A 325 -41.59 29.87 -3.58
C SER A 325 -42.90 29.76 -2.78
N ALA A 326 -43.60 28.63 -2.91
CA ALA A 326 -44.87 28.39 -2.24
C ALA A 326 -44.73 28.44 -0.70
N GLY A 327 -45.77 28.96 -0.03
CA GLY A 327 -45.83 29.10 1.42
C GLY A 327 -45.34 30.44 1.99
N ARG A 328 -44.78 31.35 1.16
CA ARG A 328 -44.45 32.73 1.57
C ARG A 328 -45.37 33.79 0.96
N GLU A 329 -46.67 33.50 0.94
CA GLU A 329 -47.65 34.46 0.42
C GLU A 329 -47.80 35.69 1.33
N ASP A 330 -47.45 35.54 2.62
CA ASP A 330 -47.34 36.60 3.63
C ASP A 330 -46.52 37.80 3.14
N VAL A 331 -45.43 37.57 2.41
CA VAL A 331 -44.55 38.62 1.88
C VAL A 331 -45.26 39.46 0.80
N PHE A 332 -46.18 38.86 0.04
CA PHE A 332 -46.83 39.47 -1.12
C PHE A 332 -48.19 40.08 -0.78
N LEU A 333 -48.93 39.51 0.17
CA LEU A 333 -50.30 39.86 0.52
C LEU A 333 -50.51 41.36 0.83
N PRO A 334 -49.68 42.02 1.67
CA PRO A 334 -49.85 43.45 1.97
C PRO A 334 -49.78 44.33 0.73
N TRP A 335 -48.92 43.96 -0.23
CA TRP A 335 -48.74 44.69 -1.48
C TRP A 335 -49.91 44.46 -2.44
N VAL A 336 -50.43 43.23 -2.51
CA VAL A 336 -51.63 42.93 -3.31
C VAL A 336 -52.82 43.74 -2.81
N GLU A 337 -53.01 43.86 -1.49
CA GLU A 337 -54.06 44.71 -0.91
C GLU A 337 -53.84 46.18 -1.20
N TYR A 338 -52.59 46.66 -1.14
CA TYR A 338 -52.24 48.03 -1.47
C TYR A 338 -52.58 48.37 -2.93
N PHE A 339 -52.17 47.53 -3.89
CA PHE A 339 -52.47 47.74 -5.32
C PHE A 339 -53.98 47.73 -5.59
N LYS A 340 -54.74 46.83 -4.96
CA LYS A 340 -56.21 46.79 -5.09
C LYS A 340 -56.91 48.06 -4.60
N ARG A 341 -56.35 48.77 -3.60
CA ARG A 341 -56.94 50.00 -3.04
C ARG A 341 -56.58 51.26 -3.84
N HIS A 342 -55.42 51.26 -4.50
CA HIS A 342 -54.86 52.45 -5.13
C HIS A 342 -54.86 52.40 -6.68
N GLU A 343 -55.09 51.25 -7.31
CA GLU A 343 -55.28 51.15 -8.76
C GLU A 343 -56.77 51.22 -9.15
N PRO A 344 -57.14 51.97 -10.19
CA PRO A 344 -58.52 52.04 -10.67
C PRO A 344 -58.99 50.68 -11.23
N SER A 345 -60.23 50.32 -10.89
CA SER A 345 -60.89 49.02 -11.15
C SER A 345 -60.94 48.55 -12.61
N ASP A 346 -60.60 49.40 -13.59
CA ASP A 346 -60.67 49.11 -15.02
C ASP A 346 -59.39 48.45 -15.60
N LYS A 347 -58.33 48.28 -14.79
CA LYS A 347 -57.14 47.53 -15.20
C LYS A 347 -56.89 46.37 -14.23
N PRO A 348 -56.83 45.11 -14.70
CA PRO A 348 -56.42 44.00 -13.83
C PRO A 348 -55.00 44.30 -13.32
N ALA A 349 -54.80 44.12 -12.02
CA ALA A 349 -53.61 44.50 -11.24
C ALA A 349 -52.35 44.51 -12.12
N GLY A 350 -51.82 45.72 -12.35
CA GLY A 350 -50.81 45.96 -13.37
C GLY A 350 -49.44 45.39 -13.02
N PHE A 351 -49.31 44.52 -12.02
CA PHE A 351 -48.06 44.04 -11.47
C PHE A 351 -48.05 42.53 -11.28
N ARG A 352 -46.98 41.87 -11.74
CA ARG A 352 -46.72 40.44 -11.57
C ARG A 352 -45.59 40.23 -10.56
N ARG A 353 -45.77 39.26 -9.66
CA ARG A 353 -44.75 38.87 -8.68
C ARG A 353 -43.76 37.86 -9.26
N PHE A 354 -42.50 37.99 -8.87
CA PHE A 354 -41.42 37.06 -9.16
C PHE A 354 -40.56 36.88 -7.92
N VAL A 355 -39.97 35.69 -7.77
CA VAL A 355 -38.97 35.41 -6.75
C VAL A 355 -37.69 35.03 -7.45
N LEU A 356 -36.60 35.69 -7.08
CA LEU A 356 -35.27 35.48 -7.61
C LEU A 356 -34.41 34.79 -6.56
N ARG A 357 -33.67 33.78 -7.00
CA ARG A 357 -32.56 33.21 -6.24
C ARG A 357 -31.27 33.90 -6.67
N LEU A 358 -30.48 34.32 -5.70
CA LEU A 358 -29.25 35.09 -5.87
C LEU A 358 -28.08 34.29 -5.28
N PRO A 359 -27.49 33.33 -6.02
CA PRO A 359 -26.39 32.53 -5.52
C PRO A 359 -25.11 33.37 -5.48
N PHE A 360 -24.32 33.22 -4.41
CA PHE A 360 -23.00 33.82 -4.34
C PHE A 360 -22.02 33.04 -5.23
N ALA A 361 -21.17 33.74 -5.99
CA ALA A 361 -20.22 33.06 -6.89
C ALA A 361 -19.11 32.33 -6.14
N SER A 362 -18.77 32.77 -4.93
CA SER A 362 -17.80 32.13 -4.05
C SER A 362 -18.33 31.99 -2.63
N VAL A 363 -17.98 30.87 -1.99
CA VAL A 363 -18.24 30.61 -0.57
C VAL A 363 -16.93 30.89 0.18
N ASP A 364 -17.00 31.63 1.29
CA ASP A 364 -15.80 31.97 2.07
C ASP A 364 -15.20 30.75 2.76
N ILE A 365 -16.03 29.71 2.96
CA ILE A 365 -15.63 28.42 3.51
C ILE A 365 -15.55 27.42 2.36
N GLN A 366 -14.32 26.97 2.07
CA GLN A 366 -14.11 25.78 1.26
C GLN A 366 -14.34 24.55 2.13
N GLU A 367 -15.21 23.64 1.67
CA GLU A 367 -15.33 22.33 2.31
C GLU A 367 -13.98 21.61 2.25
N PRO A 368 -13.55 20.93 3.33
CA PRO A 368 -12.33 20.17 3.31
C PRO A 368 -12.41 19.12 2.19
N PRO A 369 -11.31 18.88 1.45
CA PRO A 369 -11.29 17.87 0.40
C PRO A 369 -11.73 16.53 1.01
N ALA A 370 -12.71 15.88 0.37
CA ALA A 370 -13.22 14.60 0.83
C ALA A 370 -12.03 13.64 1.07
N ALA A 371 -11.89 13.18 2.31
CA ALA A 371 -10.87 12.22 2.69
C ALA A 371 -11.07 10.94 1.88
N GLY A 372 -10.31 10.74 0.80
CA GLY A 372 -10.43 9.56 -0.05
C GLY A 372 -10.09 9.71 -1.53
N GLY A 373 -9.74 10.91 -2.01
CA GLY A 373 -9.20 11.08 -3.36
C GLY A 373 -7.73 10.67 -3.46
N ALA A 374 -7.42 9.37 -3.34
CA ALA A 374 -6.12 8.88 -3.77
C ALA A 374 -5.94 9.25 -5.26
N PRO A 375 -4.81 9.87 -5.66
CA PRO A 375 -4.55 10.13 -7.07
C PRO A 375 -4.55 8.79 -7.82
N LYS A 376 -5.36 8.70 -8.88
CA LYS A 376 -5.30 7.61 -9.85
C LYS A 376 -4.12 7.79 -10.79
#